data_AF-A0A453KR97-F1
#
_entry.id   AF-A0A453KR97-F1
#
_cell.length_a   1.000
_cell.length_b   1.000
_cell.length_c   1.000
_cell.angle_alpha   90.00
_cell.angle_beta   90.00
_cell.angle_gamma   90.00
#
_symmetry.space_group_name_H-M   'P 1'
#
loop_
_entity.id
_entity.type
_entity.pdbx_description
1 polymer ?
#
loop_
_entity_poly.entity_id
_entity_poly.type
_entity_poly.pdbx_seq_one_letter_code
_entity_poly.pdbx_strand_id
1 'polypeptide(L)' 'IFNEIIGHLGLLELPIKGRSYTWSNMQDSPLLEQLDWFFTSV' A
#
# COMPACT_ATOMS: atom_id res chain seq x y z
N ILE A 1 0.12 1.03 15.72
CA ILE A 1 1.55 0.92 15.38
C ILE A 1 1.85 1.42 13.97
N PHE A 2 1.47 0.74 12.87
CA PHE A 2 1.86 1.18 11.51
C PHE A 2 1.41 2.62 11.18
N ASN A 3 0.12 2.94 11.38
CA ASN A 3 -0.41 4.29 11.14
C ASN A 3 0.20 5.36 12.06
N GLU A 4 0.58 4.98 13.29
CA GLU A 4 1.24 5.89 14.23
C GLU A 4 2.66 6.22 13.77
N ILE A 5 3.38 5.24 13.22
CA ILE A 5 4.73 5.43 12.66
C ILE A 5 4.68 6.38 11.46
N ILE A 6 3.70 6.23 10.56
CA ILE A 6 3.53 7.13 9.41
C ILE A 6 3.39 8.59 9.87
N GLY A 7 2.49 8.84 10.83
CA GLY A 7 2.28 10.17 11.39
C GLY A 7 3.48 10.71 12.16
N HIS A 8 4.12 9.87 12.97
CA HIS A 8 5.30 10.26 13.75
C HIS A 8 6.50 10.64 12.88
N LEU A 9 6.72 9.91 11.79
CA LEU A 9 7.82 10.16 10.85
C LEU A 9 7.47 11.21 9.77
N GLY A 10 6.24 11.74 9.76
CA GLY A 10 5.80 12.74 8.78
C GLY A 10 5.81 12.22 7.34
N LEU A 11 5.58 10.93 7.14
CA LEU A 11 5.63 10.30 5.81
C LEU A 11 4.39 10.64 4.98
N LEU A 12 4.61 10.93 3.70
CA LEU A 12 3.55 11.17 2.73
C LEU A 12 3.34 9.91 1.87
N GLU A 13 2.10 9.43 1.78
CA GLU A 13 1.73 8.32 0.91
C GLU A 13 1.65 8.77 -0.55
N LEU A 14 2.28 7.99 -1.45
CA LEU A 14 2.23 8.22 -2.88
C LEU A 14 1.22 7.27 -3.54
N PRO A 15 0.19 7.78 -4.26
CA PRO A 15 -0.81 6.94 -4.88
C PRO A 15 -0.23 6.17 -6.09
N ILE A 16 -0.51 4.87 -6.15
CA ILE A 16 -0.19 4.04 -7.31
C ILE A 16 -1.29 4.21 -8.36
N LYS A 17 -1.01 4.95 -9.43
CA LYS A 17 -1.98 5.15 -10.51
C LYS A 17 -2.11 3.88 -11.37
N GLY A 18 -3.35 3.55 -11.74
CA GLY A 18 -3.64 2.49 -12.72
C GLY A 18 -3.53 1.07 -12.19
N ARG A 19 -3.44 0.85 -10.88
CA ARG A 19 -3.54 -0.47 -10.25
C ARG A 19 -4.48 -0.43 -9.05
N SER A 20 -5.52 -1.25 -9.09
CA SER A 20 -6.50 -1.38 -8.00
C SER A 20 -6.07 -2.37 -6.89
N TYR A 21 -5.04 -3.17 -7.17
CA TYR A 21 -4.49 -4.18 -6.27
C TYR A 21 -2.99 -4.31 -6.55
N THR A 22 -2.23 -4.70 -5.53
CA THR A 22 -0.78 -4.92 -5.64
C THR A 22 -0.41 -6.37 -5.38
N TRP A 23 -1.35 -7.15 -4.84
CA TRP A 23 -1.17 -8.57 -4.57
C TRP A 23 -2.40 -9.38 -4.98
N SER A 24 -2.17 -10.63 -5.39
CA SER A 24 -3.20 -11.63 -5.63
C SER A 24 -2.81 -12.96 -5.00
N ASN A 25 -3.76 -13.69 -4.43
CA ASN A 25 -3.49 -15.09 -4.11
C ASN A 25 -3.45 -15.93 -5.41
N MET A 26 -2.61 -16.97 -5.45
CA MET A 26 -2.43 -17.82 -6.65
C MET A 26 -3.54 -18.88 -6.76
N GLN A 27 -4.79 -18.45 -6.71
CA GLN A 27 -5.97 -19.31 -6.82
C GLN A 27 -6.73 -18.98 -8.11
N ASP A 28 -7.52 -19.93 -8.61
CA ASP A 28 -8.29 -19.78 -9.86
C ASP A 28 -9.29 -18.60 -9.82
N SER A 29 -9.81 -18.28 -8.63
CA SER A 29 -10.59 -17.07 -8.35
C SER A 29 -9.81 -16.22 -7.36
N PRO A 30 -8.93 -15.33 -7.86
CA PRO A 30 -7.95 -14.70 -6.99
C PRO A 30 -8.61 -13.68 -6.05
N LEU A 31 -8.24 -13.71 -4.78
CA LEU A 31 -8.42 -12.60 -3.87
C LEU A 31 -7.41 -11.51 -4.25
N LEU A 32 -7.90 -10.29 -4.47
CA LEU A 32 -7.11 -9.14 -4.89
C LEU A 32 -7.05 -8.15 -3.73
N GLU A 33 -5.83 -7.84 -3.29
CA GLU A 33 -5.59 -6.96 -2.14
C GLU A 33 -4.55 -5.89 -2.49
N GLN A 34 -4.63 -4.75 -1.80
CA GLN A 34 -3.58 -3.73 -1.83
C GLN A 34 -2.72 -3.90 -0.58
N LEU A 35 -1.52 -4.44 -0.75
CA LEU A 35 -0.57 -4.72 0.33
C LEU A 35 0.70 -3.86 0.26
N ASP A 36 0.93 -3.19 -0.87
CA ASP A 36 2.11 -2.35 -1.09
C ASP A 36 1.74 -0.87 -1.01
N TRP A 37 2.45 -0.14 -0.16
CA TRP A 37 2.36 1.31 -0.01
C TRP A 37 3.73 1.94 -0.23
N PHE A 38 3.75 3.07 -0.94
CA PHE A 38 4.95 3.85 -1.16
C PHE A 38 4.87 5.14 -0.36
N PHE A 39 5.92 5.44 0.39
CA PHE A 39 6.02 6.64 1.19
C PHE A 39 7.27 7.43 0.80
N THR A 40 7.18 8.75 0.96
CA THR A 40 8.33 9.66 0.82
C THR A 40 8.39 10.61 1.99
N SER A 41 9.59 11.07 2.32
CA SER A 41 9.79 12.22 3.19
C SER A 41 9.90 13.48 2.34
N VAL A 42 9.62 14.64 2.95
CA VAL A 42 9.87 15.95 2.34
C VAL A 42 11.36 16.19 2.10
#